data_AF-A0A0F9DBU7-F1
#
_entry.id   AF-A0A0F9DBU7-F1
#
_cell.length_a   1.000
_cell.length_b   1.000
_cell.length_c   1.000
_cell.angle_alpha   90.00
_cell.angle_beta   90.00
_cell.angle_gamma   90.00
#
_symmetry.space_group_name_H-M   'P 1'
#
loop_
_entity.id
_entity.type
_entity.pdbx_description
1 polymer ?
#
loop_
_entity_poly.entity_id
_entity_poly.type
_entity_poly.pdbx_seq_one_letter_code
_entity_poly.pdbx_strand_id
1 'polypeptide(L)'
;MEIEMSERLEMALNWVRNEYNKATKKFGTFHNAHEGYAVLLEEVDELWENVKLNQFTHTGRDALMLVEAIQVGAMAIRFILDCCGDDGP
;
A
#
# COMPACT_ATOMS: atom_id res chain seq x y z
N MET A 1 -20.17 -1.27 17.69
CA MET A 1 -19.37 -2.33 17.04
C MET A 1 -19.32 -2.10 15.52
N GLU A 2 -20.44 -1.98 14.81
CA GLU A 2 -20.43 -1.59 13.37
C GLU A 2 -19.84 -0.19 13.12
N ILE A 3 -20.23 0.81 13.93
CA ILE A 3 -19.70 2.18 13.83
C ILE A 3 -18.16 2.20 14.03
N GLU A 4 -17.66 1.49 15.05
CA GLU A 4 -16.22 1.41 15.34
C GLU A 4 -15.44 0.69 14.21
N MET A 5 -16.03 -0.33 13.58
CA MET A 5 -15.41 -1.01 12.44
C MET A 5 -15.33 -0.08 11.21
N SER A 6 -16.39 0.69 10.96
CA SER A 6 -16.42 1.70 9.89
C SER A 6 -15.36 2.78 10.12
N GLU A 7 -15.18 3.25 11.35
CA GLU A 7 -14.16 4.27 11.68
C GLU A 7 -12.74 3.75 11.46
N ARG A 8 -12.45 2.50 11.86
CA ARG A 8 -11.15 1.87 11.64
C ARG A 8 -10.85 1.66 10.15
N LEU A 9 -11.86 1.25 9.39
CA LEU A 9 -11.74 1.12 7.93
C LEU A 9 -11.43 2.48 7.29
N GLU A 10 -12.18 3.52 7.62
CA GLU A 10 -11.95 4.87 7.10
C GLU A 10 -10.57 5.41 7.45
N MET A 11 -10.09 5.13 8.67
CA MET A 11 -8.73 5.47 9.08
C MET A 11 -7.68 4.79 8.19
N ALA A 12 -7.81 3.48 7.94
CA ALA A 12 -6.89 2.75 7.06
C ALA A 12 -6.95 3.26 5.60
N LEU A 13 -8.14 3.52 5.08
CA LEU A 13 -8.31 4.11 3.74
C LEU A 13 -7.67 5.50 3.63
N ASN A 14 -7.76 6.31 4.69
CA ASN A 14 -7.09 7.61 4.74
C ASN A 14 -5.57 7.48 4.69
N TRP A 15 -4.97 6.50 5.39
CA TRP A 15 -3.53 6.24 5.31
C TRP A 15 -3.09 5.85 3.90
N VAL A 16 -3.82 4.92 3.27
CA VAL A 16 -3.56 4.50 1.88
C VAL A 16 -3.70 5.68 0.92
N ARG A 17 -4.74 6.50 1.06
CA ARG A 17 -4.93 7.70 0.22
C ARG A 17 -3.78 8.69 0.37
N ASN A 18 -3.28 8.89 1.59
CA ASN A 18 -2.16 9.79 1.84
C ASN A 18 -0.87 9.28 1.20
N GLU A 19 -0.60 7.98 1.29
CA GLU A 19 0.57 7.39 0.65
C GLU A 19 0.47 7.41 -0.88
N TYR A 20 -0.72 7.12 -1.44
CA TYR A 20 -1.01 7.32 -2.88
C TYR A 20 -0.64 8.74 -3.31
N ASN A 21 -1.17 9.77 -2.63
CA ASN A 21 -0.89 11.17 -2.98
C ASN A 21 0.59 11.52 -2.88
N LYS A 22 1.29 11.00 -1.86
CA LYS A 22 2.73 11.19 -1.65
C LYS A 22 3.53 10.55 -2.78
N ALA A 23 3.26 9.30 -3.13
CA ALA A 23 3.96 8.58 -4.18
C ALA A 23 3.70 9.19 -5.56
N THR A 24 2.45 9.50 -5.89
CA THR A 24 2.08 10.17 -7.16
C THR A 24 2.77 11.51 -7.30
N LYS A 25 2.82 12.31 -6.23
CA LYS A 25 3.54 13.60 -6.25
C LYS A 25 5.06 13.44 -6.43
N LYS A 26 5.64 12.39 -5.84
CA LYS A 26 7.08 12.16 -5.85
C LYS A 26 7.58 11.55 -7.16
N PHE A 27 6.81 10.64 -7.76
CA PHE A 27 7.27 9.79 -8.86
C PHE A 27 6.48 9.97 -10.17
N GLY A 28 5.34 10.67 -10.16
CA GLY A 28 4.45 10.76 -11.32
C GLY A 28 3.66 9.46 -11.53
N THR A 29 3.06 9.31 -12.71
CA THR A 29 2.33 8.09 -13.11
C THR A 29 3.31 7.01 -13.58
N PHE A 30 2.95 5.74 -13.46
CA PHE A 30 3.73 4.67 -14.09
C PHE A 30 3.78 4.85 -15.62
N HIS A 31 4.91 4.52 -16.24
CA HIS A 31 5.09 4.59 -17.70
C HIS A 31 4.38 3.42 -18.41
N ASN A 32 4.30 2.26 -17.77
CA ASN A 32 3.60 1.08 -18.29
C ASN A 32 3.31 0.05 -17.17
N ALA A 33 2.54 -0.99 -17.51
CA ALA A 33 2.16 -2.05 -16.57
C ALA A 33 3.34 -2.87 -16.02
N HIS A 34 4.46 -3.02 -16.75
CA HIS A 34 5.62 -3.73 -16.23
C HIS A 34 6.30 -2.96 -15.10
N GLU A 35 6.45 -1.64 -15.26
CA GLU A 35 6.94 -0.77 -14.18
C GLU A 35 5.96 -0.76 -13.00
N GLY A 36 4.67 -0.57 -13.26
CA GLY A 36 3.66 -0.56 -12.20
C GLY A 36 3.65 -1.87 -11.40
N TYR A 37 3.76 -3.01 -12.08
CA TYR A 37 3.85 -4.32 -11.43
C TYR A 37 5.16 -4.48 -10.66
N ALA A 38 6.30 -4.04 -11.22
CA ALA A 38 7.59 -4.14 -10.53
C ALA A 38 7.60 -3.35 -9.22
N VAL A 39 7.08 -2.11 -9.22
CA VAL A 39 6.98 -1.29 -8.01
C VAL A 39 5.98 -1.90 -7.02
N LEU A 40 4.81 -2.36 -7.47
CA LEU A 40 3.87 -3.04 -6.58
C LEU A 40 4.47 -4.30 -5.94
N LEU A 41 5.22 -5.09 -6.71
CA LEU A 41 5.88 -6.29 -6.22
C LEU A 41 6.95 -5.96 -5.19
N GLU A 42 7.72 -4.88 -5.39
CA GLU A 42 8.70 -4.38 -4.42
C GLU A 42 8.06 -4.13 -3.05
N GLU A 43 6.93 -3.40 -3.00
CA GLU A 43 6.22 -3.14 -1.73
C GLU A 43 5.69 -4.44 -1.08
N VAL A 44 5.24 -5.41 -1.90
CA VAL A 44 4.77 -6.72 -1.40
C VAL A 44 5.92 -7.52 -0.81
N ASP A 45 7.09 -7.50 -1.46
CA ASP A 45 8.29 -8.17 -0.97
C ASP A 45 8.79 -7.51 0.33
N GLU A 46 8.81 -6.18 0.43
CA GLU A 46 9.15 -5.45 1.67
C GLU A 46 8.19 -5.77 2.82
N LEU A 47 6.88 -5.82 2.55
CA LEU A 47 5.89 -6.28 3.53
C LEU A 47 6.19 -7.72 3.96
N TRP A 48 6.51 -8.60 3.00
CA TRP A 48 6.79 -10.01 3.29
C TRP A 48 8.05 -10.18 4.14
N GLU A 49 9.11 -9.41 3.89
CA GLU A 49 10.31 -9.38 4.72
C GLU A 49 9.95 -9.08 6.18
N ASN A 50 9.09 -8.09 6.43
CA ASN A 50 8.64 -7.75 7.78
C ASN A 50 7.74 -8.84 8.39
N VAL A 51 6.84 -9.43 7.59
CA VAL A 51 5.93 -10.50 8.04
C VAL A 51 6.70 -11.75 8.48
N LYS A 52 7.78 -12.12 7.81
CA LYS A 52 8.52 -13.34 8.15
C LYS A 52 9.51 -13.18 9.31
N LEU A 53 9.73 -11.97 9.83
CA LEU A 53 10.56 -11.74 11.01
C LEU A 53 9.94 -12.35 12.28
N ASN A 54 10.80 -12.87 13.17
CA ASN A 54 10.37 -13.55 14.38
C ASN A 54 10.01 -12.56 15.52
N GLN A 55 8.81 -12.74 16.11
CA GLN A 55 8.15 -11.79 17.03
C GLN A 55 8.97 -11.48 18.29
N PHE A 56 9.82 -12.40 18.73
CA PHE A 56 10.63 -12.25 19.95
C PHE A 56 11.86 -11.33 19.80
N THR A 57 12.18 -10.92 18.57
CA THR A 57 13.49 -10.32 18.28
C THR A 57 13.44 -8.85 17.87
N HIS A 58 12.28 -8.31 17.51
CA HIS A 58 12.20 -6.98 16.89
C HIS A 58 11.03 -6.15 17.44
N THR A 59 11.35 -5.21 18.33
CA THR A 59 10.45 -4.11 18.69
C THR A 59 10.26 -3.19 17.47
N GLY A 60 9.02 -2.95 17.05
CA GLY A 60 8.71 -2.06 15.92
C GLY A 60 8.32 -2.76 14.61
N ARG A 61 8.34 -4.10 14.56
CA ARG A 61 7.89 -4.89 13.40
C ARG A 61 6.47 -4.52 12.96
N ASP A 62 5.53 -4.40 13.88
CA ASP A 62 4.13 -4.11 13.53
C ASP A 62 3.97 -2.73 12.89
N ALA A 63 4.81 -1.76 13.29
CA ALA A 63 4.83 -0.44 12.67
C ALA A 63 5.40 -0.49 11.24
N LEU A 64 6.45 -1.29 11.00
CA LEU A 64 6.98 -1.51 9.66
C LEU A 64 5.97 -2.25 8.78
N MET A 65 5.35 -3.32 9.28
CA MET A 65 4.29 -4.03 8.56
C MET A 65 3.13 -3.10 8.20
N LEU A 66 2.74 -2.20 9.11
CA LEU A 66 1.70 -1.20 8.84
C LEU A 66 2.11 -0.27 7.69
N VAL A 67 3.34 0.23 7.71
CA VAL A 67 3.89 1.11 6.66
C VAL A 67 3.89 0.41 5.31
N GLU A 68 4.45 -0.80 5.21
CA GLU A 68 4.51 -1.50 3.92
C GLU A 68 3.12 -1.94 3.43
N ALA A 69 2.20 -2.32 4.32
CA ALA A 69 0.83 -2.63 3.93
C ALA A 69 0.09 -1.40 3.37
N ILE A 70 0.34 -0.21 3.92
CA ILE A 70 -0.18 1.05 3.38
C ILE A 70 0.39 1.31 1.98
N GLN A 71 1.70 1.08 1.78
CA GLN A 71 2.36 1.23 0.48
C GLN A 71 1.82 0.25 -0.56
N VAL A 72 1.64 -1.03 -0.20
CA VAL A 72 0.99 -2.04 -1.08
C VAL A 72 -0.39 -1.57 -1.51
N GLY A 73 -1.23 -1.10 -0.57
CA GLY A 73 -2.55 -0.56 -0.89
C GLY A 73 -2.48 0.64 -1.83
N ALA A 74 -1.53 1.55 -1.61
CA ALA A 74 -1.34 2.71 -2.46
C ALA A 74 -0.87 2.32 -3.86
N MET A 75 0.07 1.39 -3.99
CA MET A 75 0.58 0.95 -5.29
C MET A 75 -0.45 0.13 -6.06
N ALA A 76 -1.32 -0.62 -5.38
CA ALA A 76 -2.44 -1.30 -6.02
C ALA A 76 -3.42 -0.29 -6.63
N ILE A 77 -3.78 0.78 -5.91
CA ILE A 77 -4.61 1.86 -6.44
C ILE A 77 -3.93 2.55 -7.62
N ARG A 78 -2.62 2.83 -7.52
CA ARG A 78 -1.86 3.40 -8.64
C ARG A 78 -1.86 2.48 -9.85
N PHE A 79 -1.71 1.17 -9.66
CA PHE A 79 -1.75 0.22 -10.76
C PHE A 79 -3.11 0.24 -11.46
N ILE A 80 -4.22 0.29 -10.70
CA ILE A 80 -5.57 0.44 -11.26
C ILE A 80 -5.63 1.72 -12.12
N LEU A 81 -5.28 2.88 -11.56
CA LEU A 81 -5.48 4.16 -12.23
C LEU A 81 -4.47 4.44 -13.35
N ASP A 82 -3.19 4.12 -13.15
CA ASP A 82 -2.10 4.42 -14.08
C ASP A 82 -2.01 3.37 -15.22
N CYS A 83 -2.45 2.13 -14.99
CA CYS A 83 -2.25 1.01 -15.94
C CYS A 83 -3.54 0.36 -16.44
N CYS A 84 -4.66 0.39 -15.70
CA CYS A 84 -5.91 -0.26 -16.10
C CYS A 84 -6.99 0.74 -16.58
N GLY A 85 -7.03 1.94 -16.00
CA GLY A 85 -8.08 2.93 -16.22
C GLY A 85 -9.16 2.92 -15.13
N ASP A 86 -10.19 3.74 -15.30
CA ASP A 86 -11.28 3.98 -14.33
C ASP A 86 -12.64 3.38 -14.75
N ASP A 87 -12.65 2.59 -15.82
CA ASP A 87 -13.81 1.80 -16.29
C ASP A 87 -14.03 0.55 -15.41
N GLY A 88 -14.29 0.78 -14.11
CA GLY A 88 -14.48 -0.27 -13.12
C GLY A 88 -15.53 -1.33 -13.53
N PRO A 89 -15.50 -2.52 -12.89
CA PRO A 89 -16.44 -3.60 -13.18
C PRO A 89 -17.91 -3.26 -12.91
#